data_AF-A0A257DUR7-F1
#
_entry.id   AF-A0A257DUR7-F1
#
_cell.length_a   1.000
_cell.length_b   1.000
_cell.length_c   1.000
_cell.angle_alpha   90.00
_cell.angle_beta   90.00
_cell.angle_gamma   90.00
#
_symmetry.space_group_name_H-M   'P 1'
#
loop_
_entity.id
_entity.type
_entity.pdbx_description
1 polymer ?
#
loop_
_entity_poly.entity_id
_entity_poly.type
_entity_poly.pdbx_seq_one_letter_code
_entity_poly.pdbx_strand_id
1 'polypeptide(L)'
;MQQPLLPPDKQHLYEVWGDTIDGRHLAMSIGIGAVVSLGAYFAAQHLLHYLVESAQMARAYAMLIGILGCLAGGAISAKLFPPKRDVQENLADQGFREQVVADLLKEYGSLGRLQDLSAEVIAELRELELYELFREAQAREESLRETPATSLTASLSGGRG
;
A
#
# COMPACT_ATOMS: atom_id res chain seq x y z
N MET A 1 -25.67 11.66 7.88
CA MET A 1 -25.90 12.82 6.99
C MET A 1 -24.96 12.69 5.81
N GLN A 2 -25.51 12.79 4.61
CA GLN A 2 -24.90 12.42 3.34
C GLN A 2 -23.70 13.32 2.99
N GLN A 3 -22.61 12.72 2.50
CA GLN A 3 -21.50 13.46 1.91
C GLN A 3 -21.82 13.72 0.42
N PRO A 4 -21.73 14.96 -0.10
CA PRO A 4 -22.15 15.26 -1.46
C PRO A 4 -21.14 14.81 -2.50
N LEU A 5 -21.66 14.44 -3.67
CA LEU A 5 -20.93 13.97 -4.82
C LEU A 5 -20.04 15.08 -5.40
N LEU A 6 -18.73 14.85 -5.40
CA LEU A 6 -17.83 15.38 -6.43
C LEU A 6 -17.41 14.18 -7.27
N PRO A 7 -17.68 14.14 -8.59
CA PRO A 7 -16.97 13.18 -9.43
C PRO A 7 -15.49 13.54 -9.29
N PRO A 8 -14.63 12.64 -8.75
CA PRO A 8 -13.21 12.88 -8.87
C PRO A 8 -12.94 13.01 -10.36
N ASP A 9 -12.19 14.04 -10.76
CA ASP A 9 -11.61 14.13 -12.10
C ASP A 9 -11.19 12.72 -12.50
N LYS A 10 -11.67 12.24 -13.64
CA LYS A 10 -11.40 10.88 -14.14
C LYS A 10 -9.89 10.74 -14.34
N GLN A 11 -9.16 10.50 -13.26
CA GLN A 11 -7.77 10.13 -13.28
C GLN A 11 -7.79 8.73 -13.88
N HIS A 12 -7.33 8.65 -15.12
CA HIS A 12 -7.33 7.43 -15.89
C HIS A 12 -6.19 6.58 -15.30
N LEU A 13 -6.51 5.87 -14.22
CA LEU A 13 -5.58 5.02 -13.51
C LEU A 13 -5.47 3.70 -14.29
N TYR A 14 -4.25 3.30 -14.59
CA TYR A 14 -3.93 2.05 -15.27
C TYR A 14 -3.10 1.18 -14.34
N GLU A 15 -3.43 -0.10 -14.28
CA GLU A 15 -2.64 -1.10 -13.56
C GLU A 15 -1.55 -1.62 -14.50
N VAL A 16 -0.31 -1.38 -14.12
CA VAL A 16 0.87 -1.78 -14.90
C VAL A 16 1.82 -2.49 -13.93
N TRP A 17 2.06 -3.78 -14.16
CA TRP A 17 2.96 -4.59 -13.33
C TRP A 17 2.59 -4.59 -11.83
N GLY A 18 1.29 -4.61 -11.53
CA GLY A 18 0.78 -4.64 -10.15
C GLY A 18 0.87 -3.31 -9.41
N ASP A 19 1.24 -2.21 -10.09
CA ASP A 19 1.19 -0.85 -9.56
C ASP A 19 0.16 0.01 -10.32
N THR A 20 -0.48 0.94 -9.61
CA THR A 20 -1.51 1.82 -10.18
C THR A 20 -0.88 3.16 -10.57
N ILE A 21 -0.85 3.44 -11.87
CA ILE A 21 -0.21 4.63 -12.43
C ILE A 21 -1.24 5.52 -13.13
N ASP A 22 -1.12 6.85 -12.97
CA ASP A 22 -1.92 7.81 -13.74
C ASP A 22 -1.46 7.83 -15.21
N GLY A 23 -2.38 7.52 -16.12
CA GLY A 23 -2.12 7.48 -17.56
C GLY A 23 -1.59 8.78 -18.15
N ARG A 24 -1.93 9.94 -17.58
CA ARG A 24 -1.38 11.24 -18.03
C ARG A 24 0.10 11.36 -17.71
N HIS A 25 0.50 10.95 -16.51
CA HIS A 25 1.89 10.95 -16.07
C HIS A 25 2.72 9.94 -16.88
N LEU A 26 2.14 8.76 -17.16
CA LEU A 26 2.75 7.77 -18.03
C LEU A 26 2.98 8.31 -19.45
N ALA A 27 1.95 8.89 -20.06
CA ALA A 27 2.07 9.47 -21.40
C ALA A 27 3.10 10.60 -21.47
N MET A 28 3.15 11.48 -20.45
CA MET A 28 4.16 12.53 -20.34
C MET A 28 5.58 11.94 -20.19
N SER A 29 5.75 10.88 -19.40
CA SER A 29 7.05 10.19 -19.24
C SER A 29 7.55 9.62 -20.57
N ILE A 30 6.68 8.94 -21.32
CA ILE A 30 7.01 8.40 -22.65
C ILE A 30 7.40 9.54 -23.60
N GLY A 31 6.64 10.63 -23.59
CA GLY A 31 6.93 11.82 -24.41
C GLY A 31 8.29 12.43 -24.08
N ILE A 32 8.62 12.60 -22.79
CA ILE A 32 9.91 13.12 -22.34
C ILE A 32 11.04 12.18 -22.78
N GLY A 33 10.89 10.87 -22.56
CA GLY A 33 11.88 9.88 -22.98
C GLY A 33 12.14 9.92 -24.49
N ALA A 34 11.08 10.00 -25.30
CA ALA A 34 11.19 10.13 -26.75
C ALA A 34 11.91 11.43 -27.16
N VAL A 35 11.50 12.58 -26.61
CA VAL A 35 12.10 13.87 -26.95
C VAL A 35 13.58 13.93 -26.55
N VAL A 36 13.94 13.44 -25.36
CA VAL A 36 15.32 13.46 -24.88
C VAL A 36 16.19 12.48 -25.68
N SER A 37 15.73 11.26 -25.93
CA SER A 37 16.50 10.25 -26.69
C SER A 37 16.68 10.63 -28.16
N LEU A 38 15.61 11.06 -28.85
CA LEU A 38 15.71 11.53 -30.23
C LEU A 38 16.52 12.82 -30.33
N GLY A 39 16.32 13.76 -29.40
CA GLY A 39 17.09 15.00 -29.34
C GLY A 39 18.58 14.73 -29.16
N ALA A 40 18.95 13.85 -28.24
CA ALA A 40 20.34 13.44 -28.02
C ALA A 40 20.92 12.75 -29.27
N TYR A 41 20.16 11.85 -29.90
CA TYR A 41 20.59 11.17 -31.13
C TYR A 41 20.85 12.17 -32.28
N PHE A 42 19.90 13.07 -32.57
CA PHE A 42 20.06 14.03 -33.65
C PHE A 42 21.16 15.06 -33.37
N ALA A 43 21.25 15.55 -32.14
CA ALA A 43 22.32 16.46 -31.74
C ALA A 43 23.70 15.78 -31.88
N ALA A 44 23.83 14.53 -31.42
CA ALA A 44 25.05 13.76 -31.56
C ALA A 44 25.37 13.48 -33.02
N GLN A 45 24.38 13.08 -33.83
CA GLN A 45 24.58 12.84 -35.26
C GLN A 45 25.06 14.10 -35.98
N HIS A 46 24.46 15.25 -35.68
CA HIS A 46 24.85 16.51 -36.31
C HIS A 46 26.26 16.94 -35.91
N LEU A 47 26.60 16.84 -34.62
CA LEU A 47 27.92 17.19 -34.11
C LEU A 47 29.00 16.23 -34.61
N LEU A 48 28.75 14.91 -34.56
CA LEU A 48 29.70 13.88 -34.99
C LEU A 48 29.94 13.89 -36.49
N HIS A 49 28.98 14.35 -37.29
CA HIS A 49 29.18 14.54 -38.72
C HIS A 49 30.25 15.61 -39.04
N TYR A 50 30.50 16.56 -38.12
CA TYR A 50 31.60 17.51 -38.23
C TYR A 50 32.93 17.00 -37.67
N LEU A 51 32.90 16.02 -36.76
CA LEU A 51 34.11 15.51 -36.11
C LEU A 51 34.68 14.23 -36.76
N VAL A 52 33.85 13.44 -37.44
CA VAL A 52 34.23 12.10 -37.94
C VAL A 52 34.08 12.04 -39.45
N GLU A 53 35.17 11.71 -40.16
CA GLU A 53 35.20 11.63 -41.63
C GLU A 53 34.30 10.53 -42.19
N SER A 54 34.10 9.44 -41.45
CA SER A 54 33.26 8.32 -41.87
C SER A 54 31.83 8.42 -41.31
N ALA A 55 30.85 8.58 -42.20
CA ALA A 55 29.44 8.66 -41.85
C ALA A 55 28.90 7.43 -41.08
N GLN A 56 29.47 6.25 -41.35
CA GLN A 56 29.07 5.01 -40.68
C GLN A 56 29.44 4.99 -39.19
N MET A 57 30.65 5.45 -38.84
CA MET A 57 31.09 5.54 -37.45
C MET A 57 30.34 6.65 -36.70
N ALA A 58 30.10 7.79 -37.35
CA ALA A 58 29.31 8.87 -36.77
C ALA A 58 27.90 8.40 -36.36
N ARG A 59 27.26 7.58 -37.20
CA ARG A 59 25.95 6.99 -36.90
C ARG A 59 25.99 6.02 -35.73
N ALA A 60 27.01 5.17 -35.64
CA ALA A 60 27.17 4.22 -34.54
C ALA A 60 27.35 4.96 -33.19
N TYR A 61 28.20 5.99 -33.16
CA TYR A 61 28.37 6.82 -31.96
C TYR A 61 27.11 7.62 -31.61
N ALA A 62 26.39 8.14 -32.60
CA ALA A 62 25.11 8.81 -32.36
C ALA A 62 24.07 7.88 -31.73
N MET A 63 24.01 6.60 -32.13
CA MET A 63 23.13 5.62 -31.49
C MET A 63 23.50 5.39 -30.01
N LEU A 64 24.79 5.32 -29.68
CA LEU A 64 25.23 5.20 -28.28
C LEU A 64 24.81 6.42 -27.45
N ILE A 65 24.95 7.63 -28.00
CA ILE A 65 24.49 8.85 -27.32
C ILE A 65 22.97 8.86 -27.19
N GLY A 66 22.23 8.35 -28.17
CA GLY A 66 20.77 8.18 -28.09
C GLY A 66 20.34 7.26 -26.93
N ILE A 67 21.06 6.15 -26.71
CA ILE A 67 20.83 5.25 -25.56
C ILE A 67 21.10 5.96 -24.24
N LEU A 68 22.21 6.71 -24.14
CA LEU A 68 22.50 7.56 -22.98
C LEU A 68 21.40 8.61 -22.74
N GLY A 69 20.88 9.19 -23.82
CA GLY A 69 19.73 10.09 -23.78
C GLY A 69 18.48 9.41 -23.22
N CYS A 70 18.23 8.14 -23.56
CA CYS A 70 17.12 7.38 -23.00
C CYS A 70 17.26 7.17 -21.47
N LEU A 71 18.48 6.83 -21.00
CA LEU A 71 18.76 6.73 -19.56
C LEU A 71 18.53 8.06 -18.84
N ALA A 72 19.00 9.17 -19.43
CA ALA A 72 18.77 10.49 -18.88
C ALA A 72 17.26 10.85 -18.85
N GLY A 73 16.53 10.53 -19.92
CA GLY A 73 15.07 10.69 -19.99
C GLY A 73 14.33 9.93 -18.90
N GLY A 74 14.73 8.67 -18.64
CA GLY A 74 14.22 7.87 -17.53
C GLY A 74 14.55 8.44 -16.15
N ALA A 75 15.77 8.97 -15.96
CA ALA A 75 16.16 9.63 -14.72
C ALA A 75 15.38 10.94 -14.49
N ILE A 76 15.13 11.70 -15.55
CA ILE A 76 14.32 12.93 -15.51
C ILE A 76 12.87 12.59 -15.16
N SER A 77 12.28 11.59 -15.81
CA SER A 77 10.89 11.19 -15.52
C SER A 77 10.75 10.62 -14.11
N ALA A 78 11.72 9.84 -13.62
CA ALA A 78 11.75 9.37 -12.24
C ALA A 78 11.85 10.51 -11.20
N LYS A 79 12.57 11.60 -11.52
CA LYS A 79 12.63 12.80 -10.67
C LYS A 79 11.38 13.66 -10.75
N LEU A 80 10.76 13.77 -11.92
CA LEU A 80 9.58 14.60 -12.15
C LEU A 80 8.31 13.96 -11.59
N PHE A 81 8.25 12.63 -11.56
CA PHE A 81 7.16 11.85 -11.00
C PHE A 81 7.65 11.10 -9.76
N PRO A 82 7.92 11.83 -8.66
CA PRO A 82 8.34 11.18 -7.42
C PRO A 82 7.28 10.17 -6.97
N PRO A 83 7.69 9.02 -6.40
CA PRO A 83 6.75 8.00 -5.94
C PRO A 83 5.78 8.62 -4.94
N LYS A 84 4.52 8.77 -5.34
CA LYS A 84 3.43 9.25 -4.49
C LYS A 84 3.01 8.24 -3.42
N ARG A 85 3.65 7.07 -3.37
CA ARG A 85 3.39 6.03 -2.37
C ARG A 85 4.03 6.48 -1.06
N ASP A 86 3.25 7.17 -0.24
CA ASP A 86 3.47 7.15 1.20
C ASP A 86 3.17 5.71 1.64
N VAL A 87 4.22 4.88 1.70
CA VAL A 87 4.13 3.55 2.29
C VAL A 87 4.02 3.78 3.78
N GLN A 88 2.82 4.10 4.24
CA GLN A 88 2.50 3.94 5.65
C GLN A 88 2.39 2.44 5.92
N GLU A 89 3.53 1.77 5.95
CA GLU A 89 3.76 0.61 6.82
C GLU A 89 3.99 1.07 8.27
N ASN A 90 3.59 2.30 8.61
CA ASN A 90 3.60 2.75 9.99
C ASN A 90 2.35 2.24 10.68
N LEU A 91 2.51 1.03 11.22
CA LEU A 91 1.70 0.39 12.24
C LEU A 91 0.28 0.10 11.78
N ALA A 92 -0.07 -1.19 11.77
CA ALA A 92 -1.44 -1.58 12.04
C ALA A 92 -1.87 -0.88 13.34
N ASP A 93 -2.54 0.26 13.18
CA ASP A 93 -3.08 1.07 14.27
C ASP A 93 -3.80 0.11 15.22
N GLN A 94 -3.42 0.12 16.49
CA GLN A 94 -4.00 -0.79 17.49
C GLN A 94 -5.54 -0.71 17.45
N GLY A 95 -6.08 0.48 17.14
CA GLY A 95 -7.51 0.71 16.91
C GLY A 95 -8.09 -0.02 15.68
N PHE A 96 -7.37 -0.09 14.56
CA PHE A 96 -7.83 -0.85 13.39
C PHE A 96 -7.83 -2.37 13.68
N ARG A 97 -6.82 -2.87 14.40
CA ARG A 97 -6.76 -4.29 14.81
C ARG A 97 -7.91 -4.62 15.76
N GLU A 98 -8.17 -3.76 16.75
CA GLU A 98 -9.32 -3.90 17.66
C GLU A 98 -10.66 -3.86 16.91
N GLN A 99 -10.77 -3.01 15.87
CA GLN A 99 -12.01 -2.87 15.11
C GLN A 99 -12.30 -4.09 14.22
N VAL A 100 -11.28 -4.67 13.59
CA VAL A 100 -11.42 -5.94 12.85
C VAL A 100 -11.79 -7.09 13.79
N VAL A 101 -11.19 -7.15 14.99
CA VAL A 101 -11.57 -8.16 16.00
C VAL A 101 -13.01 -7.96 16.48
N ALA A 102 -13.46 -6.71 16.65
CA ALA A 102 -14.83 -6.39 17.00
C ALA A 102 -15.83 -6.77 15.88
N ASP A 103 -15.47 -6.57 14.62
CA ASP A 103 -16.28 -6.96 13.47
C ASP A 103 -16.37 -8.49 13.34
N LEU A 104 -15.25 -9.21 13.56
CA LEU A 104 -15.25 -10.68 13.62
C LEU A 104 -16.11 -11.21 14.77
N LEU A 105 -16.05 -10.59 15.95
CA LEU A 105 -16.93 -10.89 17.09
C LEU A 105 -18.40 -10.66 16.76
N LYS A 106 -18.70 -9.63 15.98
CA LYS A 106 -20.07 -9.28 15.57
C LYS A 106 -20.64 -10.26 14.54
N GLU A 107 -19.81 -10.76 13.63
CA GLU A 107 -20.24 -11.66 12.57
C GLU A 107 -20.31 -13.13 13.01
N TYR A 108 -19.36 -13.58 13.84
CA TYR A 108 -19.26 -14.98 14.28
C TYR A 108 -19.66 -15.20 15.76
N GLY A 109 -19.95 -14.14 16.51
CA GLY A 109 -20.55 -14.18 17.85
C GLY A 109 -19.59 -14.54 19.00
N SER A 110 -18.58 -15.38 18.77
CA SER A 110 -17.54 -15.68 19.77
C SER A 110 -16.22 -16.02 19.06
N LEU A 111 -15.10 -15.59 19.65
CA LEU A 111 -13.75 -15.91 19.15
C LEU A 111 -13.31 -17.35 19.48
N GLY A 112 -14.12 -18.13 20.20
CA GLY A 112 -13.69 -19.42 20.73
C GLY A 112 -12.65 -19.27 21.84
N ARG A 113 -12.02 -20.36 22.27
CA ARG A 113 -10.97 -20.30 23.30
C ARG A 113 -9.61 -20.49 22.64
N LEU A 114 -8.66 -19.60 22.93
CA LEU A 114 -7.28 -19.70 22.41
C LEU A 114 -6.60 -21.02 22.79
N GLN A 115 -7.06 -21.66 23.87
CA GLN A 115 -6.57 -22.96 24.36
C GLN A 115 -7.03 -24.17 23.55
N ASP A 116 -8.00 -23.99 22.64
CA ASP A 116 -8.46 -25.04 21.72
C ASP A 116 -7.71 -24.99 20.37
N LEU A 117 -6.83 -24.00 20.15
CA LEU A 117 -5.98 -23.89 18.97
C LEU A 117 -4.76 -24.83 19.06
N SER A 118 -4.32 -25.33 17.91
CA SER A 118 -3.09 -26.13 17.84
C SER A 118 -1.86 -25.27 18.17
N ALA A 119 -0.80 -25.93 18.66
CA ALA A 119 0.46 -25.24 19.02
C ALA A 119 1.10 -24.50 17.83
N GLU A 120 0.88 -24.98 16.61
CA GLU A 120 1.35 -24.36 15.36
C GLU A 120 0.63 -23.03 15.09
N VAL A 121 -0.69 -22.98 15.22
CA VAL A 121 -1.47 -21.74 15.02
C VAL A 121 -1.16 -20.71 16.12
N ILE A 122 -0.88 -21.15 17.34
CA ILE A 122 -0.44 -20.26 18.43
C ILE A 122 0.93 -19.63 18.12
N ALA A 123 1.82 -20.37 17.47
CA ALA A 123 3.13 -19.85 17.07
C ALA A 123 3.01 -18.76 15.99
N GLU A 124 2.20 -19.02 14.96
CA GLU A 124 1.89 -18.05 13.89
C GLU A 124 1.23 -16.77 14.46
N LEU A 125 0.27 -16.92 15.39
CA LEU A 125 -0.37 -15.77 16.05
C LEU A 125 0.59 -14.94 16.90
N ARG A 126 1.64 -15.56 17.46
CA ARG A 126 2.69 -14.85 18.20
C ARG A 126 3.66 -14.14 17.26
N GLU A 127 4.01 -14.75 16.14
CA GLU A 127 4.87 -14.15 15.11
C GLU A 127 4.21 -12.92 14.48
N LEU A 128 2.89 -12.95 14.31
CA LEU A 128 2.10 -11.82 13.79
C LEU A 128 1.70 -10.78 14.86
N GLU A 129 2.18 -10.92 16.10
CA GLU A 129 1.78 -10.08 17.26
C GLU A 129 0.25 -10.00 17.49
N LEU A 130 -0.50 -10.99 17.04
CA LEU A 130 -1.96 -11.04 17.17
C LEU A 130 -2.39 -11.74 18.45
N TYR A 131 -1.56 -12.61 19.01
CA TYR A 131 -1.88 -13.42 20.18
C TYR A 131 -2.39 -12.59 21.38
N GLU A 132 -1.71 -11.49 21.69
CA GLU A 132 -2.05 -10.63 22.83
C GLU A 132 -3.39 -9.91 22.61
N LEU A 133 -3.64 -9.45 21.38
CA LEU A 133 -4.90 -8.81 20.99
C LEU A 133 -6.10 -9.75 21.14
N PHE A 134 -5.97 -11.00 20.67
CA PHE A 134 -7.03 -12.00 20.80
C PHE A 134 -7.24 -12.44 22.26
N ARG A 135 -6.16 -12.52 23.06
CA ARG A 135 -6.24 -12.84 24.50
C ARG A 135 -6.99 -11.76 25.28
N GLU A 136 -6.69 -10.48 25.01
CA GLU A 136 -7.38 -9.35 25.63
C GLU A 136 -8.85 -9.28 25.23
N ALA A 137 -9.16 -9.57 23.96
CA ALA A 137 -10.55 -9.67 23.49
C ALA A 137 -11.33 -10.80 24.19
N GLN A 138 -10.72 -11.98 24.39
CA GLN A 138 -11.33 -13.09 25.13
C GLN A 138 -11.57 -12.73 26.61
N ALA A 139 -10.60 -12.11 27.29
CA ALA A 139 -10.75 -11.67 28.68
C ALA A 139 -11.88 -10.62 28.84
N ARG A 140 -12.04 -9.74 27.86
CA ARG A 140 -13.15 -8.76 27.82
C ARG A 140 -14.51 -9.47 27.62
N GLU A 141 -14.59 -10.51 26.81
CA GLU A 141 -15.80 -11.33 26.64
C GLU A 141 -16.17 -12.09 27.93
N GLU A 142 -15.18 -12.67 28.63
CA GLU A 142 -15.37 -13.40 29.90
C GLU A 142 -15.84 -12.47 31.03
N SER A 143 -15.24 -11.28 31.16
CA SER A 143 -15.69 -10.27 32.15
C SER A 143 -17.10 -9.72 31.87
N LEU A 144 -17.48 -9.54 30.59
CA LEU A 144 -18.86 -9.19 30.23
C LEU A 144 -19.85 -10.34 30.56
N ARG A 145 -19.43 -11.59 30.41
CA ARG A 145 -20.25 -12.78 30.74
C ARG A 145 -20.42 -13.01 32.24
N GLU A 146 -19.49 -12.59 33.10
CA GLU A 146 -19.61 -12.71 34.56
C GLU A 146 -20.52 -11.63 35.20
N THR A 147 -20.75 -10.51 34.51
CA THR A 147 -21.51 -9.37 35.05
C THR A 147 -23.05 -9.56 35.23
N PRO A 148 -23.78 -10.56 34.67
CA PRO A 148 -25.22 -10.71 34.94
C PRO A 148 -25.58 -11.49 36.21
N ALA A 149 -24.64 -12.19 36.88
CA ALA A 149 -24.98 -13.13 37.94
C ALA A 149 -24.93 -12.55 39.38
N THR A 150 -24.14 -11.50 39.63
CA THR A 150 -23.94 -10.98 40.99
C THR A 150 -24.98 -9.93 41.41
N SER A 151 -25.73 -9.34 40.46
CA SER A 151 -26.75 -8.32 40.77
C SER A 151 -28.12 -8.90 41.16
N LEU A 152 -28.39 -10.19 40.88
CA LEU A 152 -29.68 -10.83 41.18
C LEU A 152 -29.75 -11.49 42.58
N THR A 153 -28.62 -11.81 43.20
CA THR A 153 -28.58 -12.40 44.55
C THR A 153 -28.60 -11.37 45.69
N ALA A 154 -28.24 -10.12 45.43
CA ALA A 154 -28.28 -9.06 46.45
C ALA A 154 -29.70 -8.59 46.82
N SER A 155 -30.71 -8.83 45.96
CA SER A 155 -32.07 -8.31 46.16
C SER A 155 -33.03 -9.25 46.90
N LEU A 156 -32.63 -10.49 47.23
CA LEU A 156 -33.52 -11.48 47.85
C LEU A 156 -33.30 -11.72 49.36
N SER A 157 -32.36 -11.00 50.00
CA SER A 157 -32.04 -11.19 51.43
C SER A 157 -32.67 -10.14 52.37
N GLY A 158 -33.49 -9.22 51.86
CA GLY A 158 -34.06 -8.12 52.64
C GLY A 158 -35.54 -8.29 52.99
N GLY A 159 -35.86 -8.90 54.13
CA GLY A 159 -37.05 -8.52 54.91
C GLY A 159 -38.16 -9.56 55.07
N ARG A 160 -38.01 -10.45 56.05
CA ARG A 160 -39.12 -10.95 56.88
C ARG A 160 -38.90 -10.42 58.29
N GLY A 161 -39.90 -9.71 58.82
CA GLY A 161 -39.95 -9.18 60.18
C GLY A 161 -41.24 -8.40 60.36
#